data_AF-A0A3B8N8C8-F1
#
_entry.id   AF-A0A3B8N8C8-F1
#
_cell.length_a   1.000
_cell.length_b   1.000
_cell.length_c   1.000
_cell.angle_alpha   90.00
_cell.angle_beta   90.00
_cell.angle_gamma   90.00
#
_symmetry.space_group_name_H-M   'P 1'
#
loop_
_entity.id
_entity.type
_entity.pdbx_description
1 polymer ?
#
loop_
_entity_poly.entity_id
_entity_poly.type
_entity_poly.pdbx_seq_one_letter_code
_entity_poly.pdbx_strand_id
1 'polypeptide(L)'
;MGTLFLWRVSENTQESLSFQLPVPTFSSEANEAQEEIMYQSSIIRVMESGFHKETEEAVSVCSGILESHQYTIYKRNDVCSVLTDLKDSMYALSRESDLVVILGGTGFLKEDNSPESVLSIIDKRATSFEIAMTSNALKNDPELVLYRTVAGTVSNCMIICIPGLPETVPLYLEPVLEPLKKLIDSWKN
;
A
#
# COMPACT_ATOMS: atom_id res chain seq x y z
N MET A 1 50.12 -14.94 44.80
CA MET A 1 49.54 -13.94 45.72
C MET A 1 49.58 -12.60 45.01
N GLY A 2 48.46 -12.17 44.44
CA GLY A 2 48.34 -10.91 43.70
C GLY A 2 46.95 -10.33 43.93
N THR A 3 46.93 -9.12 44.46
CA THR A 3 45.84 -8.44 45.17
C THR A 3 44.69 -8.03 44.24
N LEU A 4 43.45 -8.31 44.64
CA LEU A 4 42.21 -7.79 44.04
C LEU A 4 42.19 -6.25 44.17
N PHE A 5 42.12 -5.55 43.04
CA PHE A 5 41.78 -4.13 43.03
C PHE A 5 40.26 -3.96 42.94
N LEU A 6 39.64 -3.67 44.09
CA LEU A 6 38.27 -3.17 44.20
C LEU A 6 38.28 -1.69 43.81
N TRP A 7 37.69 -1.34 42.66
CA TRP A 7 37.42 0.06 42.33
C TRP A 7 36.10 0.50 42.96
N ARG A 8 36.20 1.50 43.84
CA ARG A 8 35.12 2.12 44.59
C ARG A 8 34.49 3.20 43.71
N VAL A 9 33.22 3.04 43.34
CA VAL A 9 32.46 4.08 42.60
C VAL A 9 32.15 5.21 43.58
N SER A 10 32.61 6.43 43.29
CA SER A 10 32.19 7.62 44.02
C SER A 10 30.90 8.16 43.46
N GLU A 11 29.89 8.31 44.31
CA GLU A 11 28.64 9.01 44.01
C GLU A 11 28.88 10.53 44.03
N ASN A 12 28.77 11.16 42.86
CA ASN A 12 28.44 12.57 42.58
C ASN A 12 28.81 12.80 41.11
N THR A 13 28.00 13.38 40.23
CA THR A 13 26.98 14.42 40.39
C THR A 13 26.06 14.33 39.17
N GLN A 14 24.76 14.58 39.35
CA GLN A 14 23.81 14.74 38.25
C GLN A 14 24.21 15.95 37.39
N GLU A 15 24.68 15.72 36.18
CA GLU A 15 24.57 16.68 35.08
C GLU A 15 23.61 16.10 34.05
N SER A 16 22.35 16.56 34.12
CA SER A 16 21.35 16.32 33.08
C SER A 16 21.74 17.13 31.84
N LEU A 17 22.43 16.50 30.89
CA LEU A 17 22.58 17.04 29.54
C LEU A 17 21.23 16.97 28.83
N SER A 18 20.44 18.04 28.93
CA SER A 18 19.24 18.23 28.11
C SER A 18 19.66 18.56 26.68
N PHE A 19 19.71 17.53 25.82
CA PHE A 19 19.88 17.71 24.38
C PHE A 19 18.57 18.24 23.78
N GLN A 20 18.42 19.55 23.71
CA GLN A 20 17.31 20.19 22.97
C GLN A 20 17.59 20.06 21.47
N LEU A 21 16.86 19.17 20.81
CA LEU A 21 16.77 19.17 19.35
C LEU A 21 16.14 20.50 18.91
N PRO A 22 16.70 21.19 17.90
CA PRO A 22 16.05 22.38 17.35
C PRO A 22 14.71 21.97 16.75
N VAL A 23 13.62 22.53 17.29
CA VAL A 23 12.29 22.44 16.69
C VAL A 23 12.31 23.35 15.46
N PRO A 24 12.11 22.85 14.23
CA PRO A 24 12.04 23.73 13.08
C PRO A 24 10.82 24.64 13.22
N THR A 25 11.06 25.94 13.35
CA THR A 25 10.02 26.97 13.21
C THR A 25 9.67 27.08 11.74
N PHE A 26 8.52 26.53 11.34
CA PHE A 26 7.95 26.79 10.02
C PHE A 26 7.31 28.18 10.02
N SER A 27 7.93 29.11 9.30
CA SER A 27 7.32 30.39 8.94
C SER A 27 6.28 30.19 7.84
N SER A 28 5.20 30.96 7.94
CA SER A 28 3.96 30.88 7.17
C SER A 28 4.07 31.32 5.70
N GLU A 29 3.13 30.79 4.92
CA GLU A 29 2.55 31.34 3.68
C GLU A 29 3.38 31.30 2.38
N ALA A 30 3.08 30.28 1.58
CA ALA A 30 2.75 30.50 0.17
C ALA A 30 1.51 29.66 -0.13
N ASN A 31 0.36 30.32 -0.25
CA ASN A 31 -0.85 29.72 -0.80
C ASN A 31 -0.65 29.68 -2.32
N GLU A 32 0.17 28.74 -2.78
CA GLU A 32 0.23 28.38 -4.19
C GLU A 32 -1.13 27.77 -4.53
N ALA A 33 -1.80 28.34 -5.53
CA ALA A 33 -2.97 27.73 -6.12
C ALA A 33 -2.55 26.34 -6.60
N GLN A 34 -2.86 25.32 -5.79
CA GLN A 34 -2.63 23.93 -6.15
C GLN A 34 -3.44 23.68 -7.41
N GLU A 35 -2.77 23.49 -8.55
CA GLU A 35 -3.35 22.69 -9.62
C GLU A 35 -3.86 21.42 -8.95
N GLU A 36 -5.16 21.15 -9.05
CA GLU A 36 -5.72 19.89 -8.54
C GLU A 36 -5.07 18.75 -9.33
N ILE A 37 -3.98 18.21 -8.79
CA ILE A 37 -3.32 17.03 -9.34
C ILE A 37 -4.33 15.90 -9.22
N MET A 38 -4.92 15.54 -10.36
CA MET A 38 -5.90 14.48 -10.44
C MET A 38 -5.15 13.14 -10.42
N TYR A 39 -5.32 12.37 -9.35
CA TYR A 39 -4.79 11.00 -9.25
C TYR A 39 -5.79 10.04 -9.87
N GLN A 40 -5.46 9.44 -11.01
CA GLN A 40 -6.34 8.49 -11.68
C GLN A 40 -6.13 7.08 -11.12
N SER A 41 -7.21 6.39 -10.79
CA SER A 41 -7.15 5.03 -10.28
C SER A 41 -8.14 4.11 -10.99
N SER A 42 -7.79 2.84 -11.10
CA SER A 42 -8.68 1.80 -11.61
C SER A 42 -8.76 0.65 -10.62
N ILE A 43 -9.91 -0.02 -10.63
CA ILE A 43 -10.16 -1.17 -9.75
C ILE A 43 -10.40 -2.40 -10.63
N ILE A 44 -9.68 -3.49 -10.33
CA ILE A 44 -9.93 -4.81 -10.88
C ILE A 44 -10.57 -5.66 -9.79
N ARG A 45 -11.79 -6.13 -10.04
CA ARG A 45 -12.44 -7.17 -9.23
C ARG A 45 -12.09 -8.52 -9.82
N VAL A 46 -11.46 -9.37 -9.04
CA VAL A 46 -11.18 -10.75 -9.45
C VAL A 46 -12.42 -11.59 -9.16
N MET A 47 -12.91 -12.26 -10.20
CA MET A 47 -14.09 -13.11 -10.13
C MET A 47 -13.68 -14.51 -9.72
N GLU A 48 -13.85 -14.79 -8.42
CA GLU A 48 -13.59 -16.08 -7.78
C GLU A 48 -14.89 -16.81 -7.47
N SER A 49 -14.85 -18.14 -7.50
CA SER A 49 -16.05 -18.94 -7.28
C SER A 49 -16.44 -18.90 -5.80
N GLY A 50 -17.58 -18.28 -5.51
CA GLY A 50 -18.16 -18.27 -4.15
C GLY A 50 -17.83 -17.05 -3.30
N PHE A 51 -17.11 -16.06 -3.85
CA PHE A 51 -16.79 -14.79 -3.17
C PHE A 51 -17.43 -13.57 -3.84
N HIS A 52 -18.39 -13.79 -4.75
CA HIS A 52 -18.95 -12.71 -5.56
C HIS A 52 -19.49 -11.56 -4.70
N LYS A 53 -20.31 -11.84 -3.69
CA LYS A 53 -20.94 -10.77 -2.92
C LYS A 53 -19.91 -9.95 -2.14
N GLU A 54 -18.98 -10.65 -1.49
CA GLU A 54 -17.90 -10.09 -0.69
C GLU A 54 -17.03 -9.16 -1.54
N THR A 55 -16.59 -9.62 -2.72
CA THR A 55 -15.73 -8.80 -3.57
C THR A 55 -16.47 -7.62 -4.19
N GLU A 56 -17.80 -7.71 -4.41
CA GLU A 56 -18.61 -6.56 -4.86
C GLU A 56 -18.70 -5.46 -3.80
N GLU A 57 -18.93 -5.86 -2.55
CA GLU A 57 -18.89 -4.95 -1.41
C GLU A 57 -17.48 -4.36 -1.23
N ALA A 58 -16.43 -5.14 -1.46
CA ALA A 58 -15.05 -4.68 -1.38
C ALA A 58 -14.72 -3.63 -2.45
N VAL A 59 -15.25 -3.75 -3.67
CA VAL A 59 -15.12 -2.72 -4.73
C VAL A 59 -15.77 -1.41 -4.29
N SER A 60 -16.92 -1.49 -3.62
CA SER A 60 -17.64 -0.31 -3.12
C SER A 60 -16.84 0.39 -2.02
N VAL A 61 -16.30 -0.38 -1.07
CA VAL A 61 -15.43 0.14 0.00
C VAL A 61 -14.14 0.73 -0.57
N CYS A 62 -13.48 0.04 -1.49
CA CYS A 62 -12.27 0.51 -2.15
C CYS A 62 -12.49 1.84 -2.88
N SER A 63 -13.61 1.95 -3.61
CA SER A 63 -13.98 3.20 -4.29
C SER A 63 -14.12 4.35 -3.30
N GLY A 64 -14.83 4.15 -2.19
CA GLY A 64 -15.01 5.18 -1.17
C GLY A 64 -13.71 5.63 -0.51
N ILE A 65 -12.78 4.69 -0.25
CA ILE A 65 -11.46 5.01 0.31
C ILE A 65 -10.59 5.78 -0.69
N LEU A 66 -10.61 5.38 -1.96
CA LEU A 66 -9.85 6.07 -3.01
C LEU A 66 -10.37 7.50 -3.21
N GLU A 67 -11.70 7.66 -3.29
CA GLU A 67 -12.34 8.97 -3.42
C GLU A 67 -12.08 9.87 -2.20
N SER A 68 -12.10 9.33 -0.97
CA SER A 68 -11.76 10.10 0.25
C SER A 68 -10.30 10.57 0.25
N HIS A 69 -9.42 9.85 -0.43
CA HIS A 69 -8.02 10.20 -0.67
C HIS A 69 -7.82 10.95 -1.99
N GLN A 70 -8.85 11.55 -2.60
CA GLN A 70 -8.75 12.37 -3.81
C GLN A 70 -8.28 11.62 -5.06
N TYR A 71 -8.40 10.29 -5.10
CA TYR A 71 -8.25 9.53 -6.33
C TYR A 71 -9.58 9.54 -7.10
N THR A 72 -9.50 9.77 -8.41
CA THR A 72 -10.63 9.65 -9.33
C THR A 72 -10.65 8.24 -9.91
N ILE A 73 -11.80 7.56 -9.87
CA ILE A 73 -11.93 6.23 -10.48
C ILE A 73 -12.10 6.38 -12.01
N TYR A 74 -11.08 6.00 -12.77
CA TYR A 74 -11.12 5.91 -14.23
C TYR A 74 -12.02 4.77 -14.68
N LYS A 75 -11.76 3.54 -14.17
CA LYS A 75 -12.50 2.35 -14.59
C LYS A 75 -12.57 1.28 -13.50
N ARG A 76 -13.66 0.52 -13.52
CA ARG A 76 -13.84 -0.72 -12.76
C ARG A 76 -13.99 -1.87 -13.76
N ASN A 77 -13.19 -2.92 -13.60
CA ASN A 77 -13.21 -4.10 -14.46
C ASN A 77 -13.41 -5.37 -13.61
N ASP A 78 -14.35 -6.21 -14.03
CA ASP A 78 -14.47 -7.58 -13.51
C ASP A 78 -13.64 -8.51 -14.40
N VAL A 79 -12.77 -9.32 -13.80
CA VAL A 79 -11.83 -10.18 -14.53
C VAL A 79 -11.80 -11.57 -13.90
N CYS A 80 -11.89 -12.61 -14.71
CA CYS A 80 -11.74 -13.98 -14.23
C CYS A 80 -10.33 -14.21 -13.66
N SER A 81 -10.19 -15.12 -12.70
CA SER A 81 -8.88 -15.43 -12.11
C SER A 81 -8.00 -16.31 -13.02
N VAL A 82 -7.76 -15.82 -14.23
CA VAL A 82 -6.94 -16.40 -15.28
C VAL A 82 -5.73 -15.50 -15.48
N LEU A 83 -4.53 -16.09 -15.47
CA LEU A 83 -3.26 -15.35 -15.54
C LEU A 83 -3.19 -14.38 -16.72
N THR A 84 -3.64 -14.78 -17.92
CA THR A 84 -3.58 -13.92 -19.11
C THR A 84 -4.54 -12.74 -19.00
N ASP A 85 -5.77 -13.00 -18.56
CA ASP A 85 -6.84 -12.00 -18.50
C ASP A 85 -6.49 -10.92 -17.46
N LEU A 86 -5.94 -11.33 -16.32
CA LEU A 86 -5.43 -10.42 -15.29
C LEU A 86 -4.31 -9.54 -15.84
N LYS A 87 -3.32 -10.11 -16.54
CA LYS A 87 -2.21 -9.37 -17.15
C LYS A 87 -2.69 -8.35 -18.18
N ASP A 88 -3.54 -8.76 -19.10
CA ASP A 88 -4.05 -7.90 -20.16
C ASP A 88 -4.87 -6.74 -19.57
N SER A 89 -5.71 -7.01 -18.57
CA SER A 89 -6.49 -5.97 -17.88
C SER A 89 -5.57 -4.99 -17.12
N MET A 90 -4.59 -5.50 -16.38
CA MET A 90 -3.62 -4.66 -15.66
C MET A 90 -2.83 -3.76 -16.61
N TYR A 91 -2.28 -4.30 -17.70
CA TYR A 91 -1.53 -3.51 -18.69
C TYR A 91 -2.38 -2.48 -19.41
N ALA A 92 -3.63 -2.80 -19.72
CA ALA A 92 -4.54 -1.85 -20.35
C ALA A 92 -4.85 -0.68 -19.40
N LEU A 93 -5.15 -0.98 -18.13
CA LEU A 93 -5.49 0.04 -17.13
C LEU A 93 -4.28 0.85 -16.67
N SER A 94 -3.08 0.26 -16.61
CA SER A 94 -1.86 0.96 -16.18
C SER A 94 -1.42 2.09 -17.11
N ARG A 95 -2.00 2.17 -18.32
CA ARG A 95 -1.73 3.25 -19.29
C ARG A 95 -2.61 4.48 -19.07
N GLU A 96 -3.72 4.30 -18.37
CA GLU A 96 -4.77 5.31 -18.18
C GLU A 96 -4.95 5.66 -16.69
N SER A 97 -4.14 5.08 -15.80
CA SER A 97 -4.26 5.23 -14.35
C SER A 97 -2.90 5.32 -13.68
N ASP A 98 -2.81 6.15 -12.64
CA ASP A 98 -1.65 6.26 -11.75
C ASP A 98 -1.61 5.10 -10.73
N LEU A 99 -2.77 4.53 -10.41
CA LEU A 99 -2.94 3.41 -9.47
C LEU A 99 -3.94 2.37 -10.02
N VAL A 100 -3.58 1.08 -10.00
CA VAL A 100 -4.50 -0.04 -10.23
C VAL A 100 -4.57 -0.87 -8.95
N VAL A 101 -5.76 -0.97 -8.37
CA VAL A 101 -6.04 -1.84 -7.22
C VAL A 101 -6.73 -3.10 -7.70
N ILE A 102 -6.21 -4.26 -7.33
CA ILE A 102 -6.76 -5.57 -7.64
C ILE A 102 -7.30 -6.16 -6.34
N LEU A 103 -8.58 -6.52 -6.35
CA LEU A 103 -9.31 -7.06 -5.21
C LEU A 103 -9.59 -8.54 -5.47
N GLY A 104 -8.99 -9.41 -4.66
CA GLY A 104 -9.18 -10.86 -4.72
C GLY A 104 -8.06 -11.62 -5.44
N GLY A 105 -8.17 -12.94 -5.45
CA GLY A 105 -7.21 -13.88 -6.04
C GLY A 105 -5.86 -13.92 -5.34
N THR A 106 -5.80 -13.52 -4.06
CA THR A 106 -4.56 -13.41 -3.26
C THR A 106 -4.40 -14.52 -2.21
N GLY A 107 -5.35 -15.44 -2.09
CA GLY A 107 -5.27 -16.60 -1.19
C GLY A 107 -4.33 -17.70 -1.68
N PHE A 108 -4.57 -18.93 -1.23
CA PHE A 108 -3.80 -20.13 -1.59
C PHE A 108 -4.63 -21.21 -2.32
N LEU A 109 -5.84 -20.89 -2.76
CA LEU A 109 -6.64 -21.75 -3.62
C LEU A 109 -5.99 -21.84 -5.02
N LYS A 110 -6.38 -22.88 -5.77
CA LYS A 110 -5.86 -23.12 -7.13
C LYS A 110 -6.13 -21.96 -8.09
N GLU A 111 -7.22 -21.24 -7.87
CA GLU A 111 -7.61 -20.09 -8.68
C GLU A 111 -6.98 -18.78 -8.22
N ASP A 112 -6.30 -18.71 -7.07
CA ASP A 112 -5.65 -17.49 -6.57
C ASP A 112 -4.38 -17.15 -7.36
N ASN A 113 -4.51 -16.34 -8.41
CA ASN A 113 -3.45 -16.05 -9.38
C ASN A 113 -3.04 -14.56 -9.44
N SER A 114 -3.62 -13.69 -8.61
CA SER A 114 -3.34 -12.24 -8.66
C SER A 114 -1.86 -11.92 -8.37
N PRO A 115 -1.23 -12.49 -7.31
CA PRO A 115 0.17 -12.20 -6.99
C PRO A 115 1.11 -12.62 -8.13
N GLU A 116 0.91 -13.82 -8.68
CA GLU A 116 1.66 -14.35 -9.83
C GLU A 116 1.51 -13.46 -11.06
N SER A 117 0.30 -12.97 -11.31
CA SER A 117 0.00 -12.08 -12.44
C SER A 117 0.76 -10.77 -12.28
N VAL A 118 0.67 -10.13 -11.11
CA VAL A 118 1.35 -8.86 -10.80
C VAL A 118 2.87 -9.02 -10.91
N LEU A 119 3.46 -10.02 -10.24
CA LEU A 119 4.91 -10.24 -10.24
C LEU A 119 5.48 -10.48 -11.64
N SER A 120 4.66 -10.98 -12.57
CA SER A 120 5.11 -11.26 -13.94
C SER A 120 5.15 -10.03 -14.86
N ILE A 121 4.54 -8.90 -14.46
CA ILE A 121 4.40 -7.72 -15.32
C ILE A 121 5.09 -6.46 -14.77
N ILE A 122 5.34 -6.41 -13.45
CA ILE A 122 5.94 -5.24 -12.80
C ILE A 122 7.40 -5.03 -13.24
N ASP A 123 7.75 -3.76 -13.46
CA ASP A 123 9.12 -3.33 -13.72
C ASP A 123 9.95 -3.29 -12.44
N LYS A 124 9.33 -2.83 -11.34
CA LYS A 124 9.96 -2.70 -10.02
C LYS A 124 8.98 -3.15 -8.95
N ARG A 125 9.41 -4.07 -8.11
CA ARG A 125 8.64 -4.52 -6.94
C ARG A 125 8.71 -3.50 -5.82
N ALA A 126 7.56 -3.17 -5.24
CA ALA A 126 7.41 -2.21 -4.16
C ALA A 126 7.37 -2.92 -2.80
N THR A 127 8.44 -3.63 -2.43
CA THR A 127 8.47 -4.48 -1.22
C THR A 127 8.17 -3.71 0.07
N SER A 128 8.58 -2.45 0.19
CA SER A 128 8.28 -1.63 1.37
C SER A 128 6.78 -1.30 1.47
N PHE A 129 6.08 -1.16 0.34
CA PHE A 129 4.63 -1.01 0.32
C PHE A 129 3.98 -2.31 0.78
N GLU A 130 4.39 -3.45 0.25
CA GLU A 130 3.91 -4.77 0.70
C GLU A 130 4.04 -4.94 2.21
N ILE A 131 5.23 -4.65 2.76
CA ILE A 131 5.49 -4.74 4.21
C ILE A 131 4.58 -3.78 4.99
N ALA A 132 4.40 -2.54 4.54
CA ALA A 132 3.56 -1.56 5.22
C ALA A 132 2.09 -2.02 5.28
N MET A 133 1.54 -2.48 4.15
CA MET A 133 0.17 -2.97 4.08
C MET A 133 -0.02 -4.23 4.93
N THR A 134 0.83 -5.24 4.75
CA THR A 134 0.73 -6.52 5.49
C THR A 134 0.98 -6.33 6.99
N SER A 135 1.94 -5.49 7.39
CA SER A 135 2.20 -5.20 8.82
C SER A 135 1.01 -4.49 9.47
N ASN A 136 0.35 -3.57 8.77
CA ASN A 136 -0.85 -2.91 9.29
C ASN A 136 -2.02 -3.89 9.41
N ALA A 137 -2.24 -4.73 8.40
CA ALA A 137 -3.26 -5.76 8.40
C ALA A 137 -3.08 -6.76 9.56
N LEU A 138 -1.88 -7.32 9.74
CA LEU A 138 -1.60 -8.32 10.78
C LEU A 138 -1.71 -7.80 12.22
N LYS A 139 -1.62 -6.49 12.44
CA LYS A 139 -1.89 -5.89 13.76
C LYS A 139 -3.37 -5.95 14.13
N ASN A 140 -4.24 -5.92 13.12
CA ASN A 140 -5.68 -5.96 13.32
C ASN A 140 -6.19 -7.40 13.34
N ASP A 141 -5.70 -8.23 12.41
CA ASP A 141 -6.11 -9.62 12.29
C ASP A 141 -4.93 -10.52 11.87
N PRO A 142 -4.46 -11.41 12.77
CA PRO A 142 -3.41 -12.38 12.46
C PRO A 142 -3.77 -13.39 11.35
N GLU A 143 -5.05 -13.67 11.11
CA GLU A 143 -5.49 -14.60 10.05
C GLU A 143 -5.18 -14.05 8.65
N LEU A 144 -4.96 -12.74 8.52
CA LEU A 144 -4.60 -12.11 7.25
C LEU A 144 -3.23 -12.53 6.72
N VAL A 145 -2.46 -13.33 7.49
CA VAL A 145 -1.25 -14.02 7.02
C VAL A 145 -1.53 -14.99 5.86
N LEU A 146 -2.79 -15.39 5.66
CA LEU A 146 -3.22 -16.28 4.58
C LEU A 146 -3.31 -15.60 3.21
N TYR A 147 -3.04 -14.30 3.13
CA TYR A 147 -3.09 -13.55 1.87
C TYR A 147 -1.71 -13.10 1.40
N ARG A 148 -1.51 -13.16 0.08
CA ARG A 148 -0.22 -12.93 -0.59
C ARG A 148 -0.19 -11.57 -1.29
N THR A 149 -0.39 -10.49 -0.53
CA THR A 149 -0.37 -9.11 -1.05
C THR A 149 0.96 -8.80 -1.74
N VAL A 150 0.87 -8.25 -2.96
CA VAL A 150 2.02 -7.83 -3.78
C VAL A 150 1.75 -6.43 -4.32
N ALA A 151 2.82 -5.64 -4.45
CA ALA A 151 2.77 -4.33 -5.09
C ALA A 151 4.01 -4.08 -5.96
N GLY A 152 3.83 -3.30 -7.01
CA GLY A 152 4.94 -2.91 -7.89
C GLY A 152 4.49 -1.93 -8.97
N THR A 153 5.44 -1.39 -9.70
CA THR A 153 5.17 -0.39 -10.74
C THR A 153 5.19 -1.01 -12.12
N VAL A 154 4.30 -0.57 -13.00
CA VAL A 154 4.36 -0.77 -14.45
C VAL A 154 4.40 0.62 -15.09
N SER A 155 5.53 0.98 -15.69
CA SER A 155 5.79 2.36 -16.12
C SER A 155 5.52 3.36 -14.98
N ASN A 156 4.65 4.36 -15.20
CA ASN A 156 4.27 5.37 -14.21
C ASN A 156 2.92 5.03 -13.54
N CYS A 157 2.67 3.75 -13.29
CA CYS A 157 1.48 3.27 -12.60
C CYS A 157 1.87 2.32 -11.47
N MET A 158 1.28 2.52 -10.28
CA MET A 158 1.38 1.58 -9.17
C MET A 158 0.30 0.50 -9.31
N ILE A 159 0.67 -0.77 -9.18
CA ILE A 159 -0.23 -1.91 -9.12
C ILE A 159 -0.17 -2.52 -7.73
N ILE A 160 -1.33 -2.70 -7.10
CA ILE A 160 -1.49 -3.27 -5.76
C ILE A 160 -2.54 -4.38 -5.82
N CYS A 161 -2.20 -5.62 -5.44
CA CYS A 161 -3.19 -6.68 -5.23
C CYS A 161 -3.39 -6.98 -3.75
N ILE A 162 -4.62 -6.93 -3.28
CA ILE A 162 -5.02 -7.11 -1.88
C ILE A 162 -6.22 -8.08 -1.79
N PRO A 163 -6.58 -8.57 -0.59
CA PRO A 163 -7.73 -9.45 -0.42
C PRO A 163 -9.04 -8.79 -0.88
N GLY A 164 -9.96 -9.62 -1.39
CA GLY A 164 -11.27 -9.20 -1.88
C GLY A 164 -12.35 -9.10 -0.80
N LEU A 165 -11.97 -8.94 0.46
CA LEU A 165 -12.88 -8.87 1.61
C LEU A 165 -13.09 -7.41 2.05
N PRO A 166 -14.34 -6.91 2.15
CA PRO A 166 -14.63 -5.50 2.40
C PRO A 166 -13.94 -4.92 3.64
N GLU A 167 -13.93 -5.68 4.73
CA GLU A 167 -13.35 -5.30 6.02
C GLU A 167 -11.83 -5.17 5.98
N THR A 168 -11.19 -5.85 5.03
CA THR A 168 -9.73 -5.86 4.91
C THR A 168 -9.19 -4.71 4.07
N VAL A 169 -9.96 -4.22 3.10
CA VAL A 169 -9.55 -3.16 2.16
C VAL A 169 -8.91 -1.94 2.86
N PRO A 170 -9.52 -1.32 3.89
CA PRO A 170 -8.89 -0.19 4.58
C PRO A 170 -7.58 -0.58 5.28
N LEU A 171 -7.46 -1.79 5.80
CA LEU A 171 -6.26 -2.24 6.50
C LEU A 171 -5.03 -2.26 5.56
N TYR A 172 -5.25 -2.55 4.28
CA TYR A 172 -4.18 -2.57 3.28
C TYR A 172 -3.96 -1.20 2.64
N LEU A 173 -5.00 -0.44 2.27
CA LEU A 173 -4.83 0.80 1.49
C LEU A 173 -4.42 2.03 2.33
N GLU A 174 -5.06 2.24 3.48
CA GLU A 174 -4.82 3.41 4.35
C GLU A 174 -3.32 3.69 4.64
N PRO A 175 -2.47 2.71 4.98
CA PRO A 175 -1.06 2.99 5.28
C PRO A 175 -0.22 3.46 4.08
N VAL A 176 -0.71 3.34 2.84
CA VAL A 176 0.12 3.54 1.64
C VAL A 176 -0.38 4.61 0.67
N LEU A 177 -1.63 5.07 0.75
CA LEU A 177 -2.20 6.02 -0.22
C LEU A 177 -1.52 7.40 -0.21
N GLU A 178 -1.20 7.95 0.95
CA GLU A 178 -0.54 9.26 1.07
C GLU A 178 0.94 9.23 0.61
N PRO A 179 1.77 8.25 1.03
CA PRO A 179 3.10 8.07 0.45
C PRO A 179 3.09 7.86 -1.07
N LEU A 180 2.06 7.16 -1.59
CA LEU A 180 1.92 6.90 -3.02
C LEU A 180 1.71 8.18 -3.84
N LYS A 181 0.92 9.15 -3.34
CA LYS A 181 0.71 10.44 -4.04
C LYS A 181 2.04 11.13 -4.37
N LYS A 182 2.96 11.19 -3.39
CA LYS A 182 4.30 11.78 -3.58
C LYS A 182 5.10 11.09 -4.68
N LEU A 183 4.94 9.77 -4.82
CA LEU A 183 5.58 9.02 -5.89
C LEU A 183 4.94 9.33 -7.25
N ILE A 184 3.61 9.40 -7.31
CA ILE A 184 2.87 9.76 -8.53
C ILE A 184 3.25 11.18 -8.99
N ASP A 185 3.36 12.14 -8.08
CA ASP A 185 3.78 13.51 -8.40
C ASP A 185 5.15 13.53 -9.08
N SER A 186 6.08 12.66 -8.64
CA SER A 186 7.40 12.54 -9.25
C SER A 186 7.39 11.99 -10.68
N TRP A 187 6.31 11.32 -11.10
CA TRP A 187 6.15 10.82 -12.47
C TRP A 187 5.53 11.85 -13.43
N LYS A 188 4.84 12.87 -12.89
CA LYS A 188 4.15 13.92 -13.64
C LYS A 188 5.02 15.15 -13.90
N ASN A 189 6.11 15.29 -13.14
CA ASN A 189 7.15 16.31 -13.32
C ASN A 189 8.18 15.91 -14.39
#